data_AF-A0ABD5YNP3-F1
#
_entry.id   AF-A0ABD5YNP3-F1
#
_cell.length_a   1.000
_cell.length_b   1.000
_cell.length_c   1.000
_cell.angle_alpha   90.00
_cell.angle_beta   90.00
_cell.angle_gamma   90.00
#
_symmetry.space_group_name_H-M   'P 1'
#
loop_
_entity.id
_entity.type
_entity.pdbx_description
1 polymer ?
#
loop_
_entity_poly.entity_id
_entity_poly.type
_entity_poly.pdbx_seq_one_letter_code
_entity_poly.pdbx_strand_id
1 'polypeptide(L)'
;MHDGIIVLDSDNYIVDINSATESLLGIDPEVVVGLSATEVFNSCYVDRYRDVYEGSENIVVDIDGKQRVLNLRISPLQSHTGERRGRVVIIRDTTIEEEQRRRLKQQNDQLKRQNDHLEQFAVLFHTIFRAH
;
A
#
# COMPACT_ATOMS: atom_id res chain seq x y z
N MET A 1 -12.61 -6.69 -5.53
CA MET A 1 -11.60 -5.79 -4.93
C MET A 1 -12.28 -4.48 -4.65
N HIS A 2 -12.60 -4.21 -3.39
CA HIS A 2 -13.10 -2.92 -2.94
C HIS A 2 -12.08 -2.43 -1.92
N ASP A 3 -11.69 -1.17 -2.01
CA ASP A 3 -10.79 -0.57 -1.04
C ASP A 3 -11.50 -0.51 0.31
N GLY A 4 -10.81 -0.88 1.38
CA GLY A 4 -11.28 -0.65 2.74
C GLY A 4 -11.43 0.84 2.98
N ILE A 5 -12.54 1.26 3.55
CA ILE A 5 -12.81 2.65 3.91
C ILE A 5 -13.12 2.70 5.40
N ILE A 6 -12.46 3.60 6.09
CA ILE A 6 -12.70 3.96 7.49
C ILE A 6 -12.92 5.46 7.55
N VAL A 7 -14.00 5.89 8.19
CA VAL A 7 -14.29 7.30 8.46
C VAL A 7 -14.03 7.57 9.94
N LEU A 8 -13.21 8.57 10.22
CA LEU A 8 -12.90 9.04 11.55
C LEU A 8 -13.42 10.46 11.75
N ASP A 9 -13.87 10.79 12.95
CA ASP A 9 -14.19 12.17 13.33
C ASP A 9 -12.93 12.98 13.69
N SER A 10 -13.11 14.21 14.17
CA SER A 10 -12.03 15.12 14.58
C SER A 10 -11.20 14.59 15.75
N ASP A 11 -11.80 13.76 16.60
CA ASP A 11 -11.18 13.19 17.81
C ASP A 11 -10.63 11.77 17.59
N ASN A 12 -10.64 11.31 16.33
CA ASN A 12 -10.20 9.98 15.89
C ASN A 12 -11.08 8.81 16.38
N TYR A 13 -12.36 9.04 16.60
CA TYR A 13 -13.34 7.96 16.78
C TYR A 13 -13.84 7.46 15.42
N ILE A 14 -14.05 6.15 15.33
CA ILE A 14 -14.57 5.50 14.13
C ILE A 14 -16.04 5.84 13.99
N VAL A 15 -16.39 6.55 12.92
CA VAL A 15 -17.77 6.93 12.61
C VAL A 15 -18.43 5.89 11.71
N ASP A 16 -17.67 5.33 10.78
CA ASP A 16 -18.16 4.37 9.80
C ASP A 16 -17.03 3.53 9.19
N ILE A 17 -17.34 2.32 8.74
CA ILE A 17 -16.46 1.47 7.94
C ILE A 17 -17.26 0.75 6.86
N ASN A 18 -16.64 0.46 5.72
CA ASN A 18 -17.29 -0.36 4.69
C ASN A 18 -17.03 -1.87 4.90
N SER A 19 -17.81 -2.71 4.22
CA SER A 19 -17.67 -4.17 4.25
C SER A 19 -16.32 -4.68 3.72
N ALA A 20 -15.62 -3.88 2.92
CA ALA A 20 -14.26 -4.21 2.48
C ALA A 20 -13.26 -4.09 3.64
N THR A 21 -13.44 -3.13 4.54
CA THR A 21 -12.64 -3.02 5.76
C THR A 21 -12.85 -4.23 6.67
N GLU A 22 -14.10 -4.65 6.87
CA GLU A 22 -14.43 -5.88 7.62
C GLU A 22 -13.71 -7.10 7.01
N SER A 23 -13.82 -7.28 5.70
CA SER A 23 -13.19 -8.40 5.00
C SER A 23 -11.66 -8.35 5.02
N LEU A 24 -11.07 -7.16 5.05
CA LEU A 24 -9.62 -6.96 4.98
C LEU A 24 -8.95 -7.05 6.36
N LEU A 25 -9.58 -6.49 7.39
CA LEU A 25 -9.01 -6.37 8.73
C LEU A 25 -9.64 -7.33 9.74
N GLY A 26 -10.73 -8.04 9.39
CA GLY A 26 -11.43 -8.95 10.28
C GLY A 26 -12.13 -8.24 11.44
N ILE A 27 -12.57 -6.99 11.23
CA ILE A 27 -13.24 -6.17 12.26
C ILE A 27 -14.74 -6.05 11.99
N ASP A 28 -15.54 -6.21 13.04
CA ASP A 28 -17.00 -6.08 12.96
C ASP A 28 -17.41 -4.60 13.11
N PRO A 29 -18.09 -3.99 12.11
CA PRO A 29 -18.56 -2.61 12.19
C PRO A 29 -19.42 -2.32 13.43
N GLU A 30 -20.26 -3.27 13.86
CA GLU A 30 -21.13 -3.08 15.03
C GLU A 30 -20.35 -2.95 16.34
N VAL A 31 -19.13 -3.48 16.37
CA VAL A 31 -18.25 -3.47 17.54
C VAL A 31 -17.33 -2.26 17.54
N VAL A 32 -16.84 -1.83 16.37
CA VAL A 32 -15.79 -0.81 16.26
C VAL A 32 -16.30 0.61 16.10
N VAL A 33 -17.52 0.80 15.58
CA VAL A 33 -18.11 2.14 15.44
C VAL A 33 -18.31 2.77 16.82
N GLY A 34 -17.86 4.01 16.98
CA GLY A 34 -17.87 4.76 18.23
C GLY A 34 -16.65 4.53 19.13
N LEU A 35 -15.74 3.61 18.79
CA LEU A 35 -14.49 3.42 19.51
C LEU A 35 -13.37 4.32 18.95
N SER A 36 -12.37 4.61 19.79
CA SER A 36 -11.19 5.34 19.34
C SER A 36 -10.33 4.47 18.41
N ALA A 37 -9.71 5.07 17.39
CA ALA A 37 -8.83 4.33 16.48
C ALA A 37 -7.69 3.61 17.22
N THR A 38 -7.21 4.16 18.34
CA THR A 38 -6.18 3.54 19.21
C THR A 38 -6.65 2.31 19.97
N GLU A 39 -7.96 2.15 20.20
CA GLU A 39 -8.53 0.95 20.84
C GLU A 39 -8.67 -0.20 19.84
N VAL A 40 -8.95 0.12 18.57
CA VAL A 40 -9.22 -0.87 17.52
C VAL A 40 -7.96 -1.28 16.77
N PHE A 41 -7.06 -0.33 16.49
CA PHE A 41 -5.85 -0.57 15.71
C PHE A 41 -4.59 -0.49 16.57
N ASN A 42 -3.51 -1.11 16.12
CA ASN A 42 -2.22 -1.04 16.82
C ASN A 42 -1.78 0.42 16.98
N SER A 43 -1.47 0.82 18.21
CA SER A 43 -1.10 2.19 18.57
C SER A 43 0.08 2.71 17.75
N CYS A 44 1.02 1.86 17.33
CA CYS A 44 2.15 2.31 16.53
C CYS A 44 1.73 2.90 15.17
N TYR A 45 0.69 2.36 14.54
CA TYR A 45 0.16 2.91 13.29
C TYR A 45 -0.69 4.14 13.56
N VAL A 46 -1.53 4.11 14.60
CA VAL A 46 -2.41 5.24 14.92
C VAL A 46 -1.60 6.48 15.29
N ASP A 47 -0.57 6.32 16.13
CA ASP A 47 0.31 7.40 16.56
C ASP A 47 1.13 7.95 15.39
N ARG A 48 1.64 7.07 14.53
CA ARG A 48 2.38 7.46 13.32
C ARG A 48 1.57 8.35 12.39
N TYR A 49 0.27 8.10 12.28
CA TYR A 49 -0.62 8.84 11.38
C TYR A 49 -1.50 9.87 12.09
N ARG A 50 -1.38 10.05 13.41
CA ARG A 50 -2.26 10.91 14.22
C ARG A 50 -2.36 12.34 13.68
N ASP A 51 -1.21 12.94 13.40
CA ASP A 51 -1.11 14.34 12.95
C ASP A 51 -1.02 14.49 11.42
N VAL A 52 -1.15 13.39 10.67
CA VAL A 52 -1.13 13.42 9.21
C VAL A 52 -2.42 14.04 8.68
N TYR A 53 -2.28 15.20 8.04
CA TYR A 53 -3.38 15.95 7.45
C TYR A 53 -3.92 15.27 6.19
N GLU A 54 -3.01 14.91 5.30
CA GLU A 54 -3.26 14.18 4.06
C GLU A 54 -1.98 13.40 3.74
N GLY A 55 -2.11 12.19 3.22
CA GLY A 55 -0.94 11.38 2.90
C GLY A 55 -1.28 10.07 2.24
N SER A 56 -0.27 9.45 1.64
CA SER A 56 -0.35 8.10 1.09
C SER A 56 0.95 7.36 1.35
N GLU A 57 0.86 6.16 1.91
CA GLU A 57 2.03 5.34 2.21
C GLU A 57 1.74 3.84 1.98
N ASN A 58 2.74 3.10 1.51
CA ASN A 58 2.70 1.64 1.52
C ASN A 58 3.31 1.12 2.82
N ILE A 59 2.55 0.32 3.55
CA ILE A 59 3.02 -0.37 4.75
C ILE A 59 2.98 -1.87 4.53
N VAL A 60 3.83 -2.58 5.27
CA VAL A 60 3.78 -4.04 5.36
C VAL A 60 3.19 -4.39 6.71
N VAL A 61 2.17 -5.23 6.69
CA VAL A 61 1.46 -5.70 7.88
C VAL A 61 1.36 -7.21 7.86
N ASP A 62 1.30 -7.81 9.04
CA ASP A 62 0.94 -9.22 9.18
C ASP A 62 -0.57 -9.31 9.44
N ILE A 63 -1.28 -9.97 8.53
CA ILE A 63 -2.72 -10.28 8.67
C ILE A 63 -2.88 -11.78 8.51
N ASP A 64 -3.36 -12.46 9.54
CA ASP A 64 -3.55 -13.90 9.61
C ASP A 64 -2.27 -14.72 9.30
N GLY A 65 -1.11 -14.26 9.76
CA GLY A 65 0.18 -14.93 9.53
C GLY A 65 0.71 -14.75 8.11
N LYS A 66 0.11 -13.87 7.30
CA LYS A 66 0.55 -13.55 5.95
C LYS A 66 0.97 -12.08 5.89
N GLN A 67 2.15 -11.85 5.34
CA GLN A 67 2.64 -10.52 5.04
C GLN A 67 1.85 -9.95 3.87
N ARG A 68 1.20 -8.80 4.10
CA ARG A 68 0.46 -8.06 3.07
C ARG A 68 1.06 -6.67 2.91
N VAL A 69 1.04 -6.18 1.69
CA VAL A 69 1.37 -4.79 1.37
C VAL A 69 0.08 -4.00 1.27
N LEU A 70 -0.11 -3.05 2.17
CA LEU A 70 -1.27 -2.16 2.17
C LEU A 70 -0.85 -0.76 1.75
N ASN A 71 -1.55 -0.17 0.80
CA ASN A 71 -1.51 1.26 0.55
C ASN A 71 -2.56 1.95 1.43
N LEU A 72 -2.09 2.75 2.37
CA LEU A 72 -2.92 3.63 3.19
C LEU A 72 -2.99 5.01 2.52
N ARG A 73 -4.19 5.53 2.35
CA ARG A 73 -4.42 6.93 1.94
C ARG A 73 -5.31 7.62 2.96
N ILE A 74 -4.83 8.74 3.47
CA ILE A 74 -5.55 9.57 4.44
C ILE A 74 -5.95 10.86 3.73
N SER A 75 -7.24 11.19 3.80
CA SER A 75 -7.79 12.41 3.22
C SER A 75 -8.66 13.13 4.26
N PRO A 76 -8.49 14.45 4.46
CA PRO A 76 -9.24 15.19 5.47
C PRO A 76 -10.71 15.36 5.03
N LEU A 77 -11.62 15.32 6.00
CA LEU A 77 -13.00 15.77 5.82
C LEU A 77 -13.12 17.19 6.36
N GLN A 78 -13.54 18.12 5.51
CA GLN A 78 -13.68 19.53 5.83
C GLN A 78 -15.14 19.98 5.75
N SER A 79 -15.52 20.87 6.67
CA SER A 79 -16.75 21.65 6.58
C SER A 79 -16.68 22.64 5.41
N HIS A 80 -17.83 23.19 5.00
CA HIS A 80 -17.89 24.32 4.07
C HIS A 80 -17.11 25.55 4.55
N THR A 81 -16.84 25.65 5.87
CA THR A 81 -16.04 26.71 6.49
C THR A 81 -14.53 26.44 6.48
N GLY A 82 -14.09 25.28 5.97
CA GLY A 82 -12.69 24.84 6.01
C GLY A 82 -12.24 24.21 7.34
N GLU A 83 -13.14 24.11 8.32
CA GLU A 83 -12.85 23.42 9.58
C GLU A 83 -12.75 21.90 9.37
N ARG A 84 -11.74 21.27 9.97
CA ARG A 84 -11.59 19.81 9.96
C ARG A 84 -12.73 19.19 10.77
N ARG A 85 -13.52 18.33 10.12
CA ARG A 85 -14.58 17.52 10.76
C ARG A 85 -14.13 16.08 11.04
N GLY A 86 -13.05 15.65 10.39
CA GLY A 86 -12.52 14.31 10.54
C GLY A 86 -11.62 13.95 9.38
N ARG A 87 -11.53 12.66 9.06
CA ARG A 87 -10.74 12.14 7.96
C ARG A 87 -11.26 10.80 7.46
N VAL A 88 -11.02 10.54 6.19
CA VAL A 88 -11.23 9.22 5.58
C VAL A 88 -9.88 8.54 5.44
N VAL A 89 -9.81 7.29 5.86
CA VAL A 89 -8.68 6.40 5.65
C VAL A 89 -9.11 5.33 4.67
N ILE A 90 -8.42 5.27 3.53
CA ILE A 90 -8.62 4.26 2.50
C ILE A 90 -7.46 3.27 2.59
N ILE A 91 -7.79 1.99 2.56
CA ILE A 91 -6.86 0.88 2.69
C ILE A 91 -7.00 0.00 1.45
N ARG A 92 -5.94 -0.07 0.65
CA ARG A 92 -5.89 -0.97 -0.51
C ARG A 92 -4.84 -2.03 -0.29
N ASP A 93 -5.24 -3.30 -0.38
CA ASP A 93 -4.28 -4.41 -0.48
C ASP A 93 -3.65 -4.40 -1.88
N THR A 94 -2.35 -4.11 -1.94
CA THR A 94 -1.56 -4.06 -3.18
C THR A 94 -0.57 -5.21 -3.28
N THR A 95 -0.74 -6.26 -2.46
CA THR A 95 0.19 -7.39 -2.38
C THR A 95 0.37 -8.04 -3.73
N ILE A 96 -0.73 -8.31 -4.44
CA ILE A 96 -0.71 -9.00 -5.74
C ILE A 96 -0.01 -8.13 -6.79
N GLU A 97 -0.32 -6.83 -6.84
CA GLU A 97 0.27 -5.89 -7.78
C GLU A 97 1.77 -5.74 -7.55
N GLU A 98 2.20 -5.68 -6.30
CA GLU A 98 3.61 -5.63 -5.93
C GLU A 98 4.35 -6.92 -6.28
N GLU A 99 3.76 -8.09 -6.03
CA GLU A 99 4.33 -9.38 -6.44
C GLU A 99 4.47 -9.50 -7.96
N GLN A 100 3.43 -9.12 -8.70
CA GLN A 100 3.45 -9.11 -10.16
C GLN A 100 4.51 -8.16 -10.71
N ARG A 101 4.58 -6.94 -10.16
CA ARG A 101 5.60 -5.95 -10.54
C ARG A 101 7.01 -6.48 -10.27
N ARG A 102 7.24 -7.11 -9.12
CA ARG A 102 8.52 -7.73 -8.78
C ARG A 102 8.90 -8.84 -9.75
N ARG A 103 7.95 -9.73 -10.07
CA ARG A 103 8.16 -10.83 -11.02
C ARG A 103 8.50 -10.32 -12.42
N LEU A 104 7.75 -9.33 -12.92
CA LEU A 104 8.02 -8.71 -14.22
C LEU A 104 9.40 -8.05 -14.26
N LYS A 105 9.78 -7.33 -13.19
CA LYS A 105 11.10 -6.71 -13.09
C LYS A 105 12.22 -7.75 -13.14
N GLN A 106 12.10 -8.85 -12.40
CA GLN A 106 13.08 -9.93 -12.40
C GLN A 106 13.23 -10.57 -13.79
N GLN A 107 12.13 -10.79 -14.51
CA GLN A 107 12.17 -11.33 -15.87
C GLN A 107 12.84 -10.37 -16.84
N ASN A 108 12.54 -9.07 -16.76
CA ASN A 108 13.16 -8.06 -17.61
C ASN A 108 14.66 -7.92 -17.33
N ASP A 109 15.06 -7.88 -16.06
CA ASP A 109 16.47 -7.85 -15.67
C ASP A 109 17.23 -9.08 -16.18
N GLN A 110 16.60 -10.26 -16.16
CA GLN A 110 17.18 -11.49 -16.70
C GLN A 110 17.33 -11.45 -18.22
N LEU A 111 16.30 -11.01 -18.95
CA LEU A 111 16.35 -10.87 -20.40
C LEU A 111 17.42 -9.85 -20.82
N LYS A 112 17.52 -8.73 -20.10
CA LYS A 112 18.53 -7.70 -20.35
C LYS A 112 19.95 -8.27 -20.21
N ARG A 113 20.22 -9.00 -19.12
CA ARG A 113 21.54 -9.67 -18.94
C ARG A 113 21.85 -10.66 -20.06
N GLN A 114 20.85 -11.42 -20.53
CA GLN A 114 21.03 -12.34 -21.64
C GLN A 114 21.35 -11.60 -22.96
N ASN A 115 20.66 -10.50 -23.22
CA ASN A 115 20.92 -9.68 -24.41
C ASN A 115 22.33 -9.04 -24.35
N ASP A 116 22.70 -8.48 -23.20
CA ASP A 116 24.03 -7.89 -22.99
C ASP A 116 25.14 -8.92 -23.22
N HIS A 117 24.95 -10.18 -22.79
CA HIS A 117 25.90 -11.26 -23.04
C HIS A 117 26.01 -11.60 -24.53
N LEU A 118 24.89 -11.67 -25.26
CA LEU A 118 24.89 -11.94 -26.70
C LEU A 118 25.60 -10.83 -27.49
N GLU A 119 25.38 -9.57 -27.12
CA GLU A 119 26.06 -8.42 -27.73
C GLU A 119 27.57 -8.47 -27.50
N GLN A 120 28.02 -8.81 -26.29
CA GLN A 120 29.44 -8.99 -25.98
C GLN A 120 30.08 -10.10 -26.84
N PHE A 121 29.38 -11.22 -27.03
CA PHE A 121 29.84 -12.27 -27.95
C PHE A 121 29.96 -11.76 -29.38
N ALA A 122 28.96 -11.04 -29.89
CA ALA A 122 28.97 -10.51 -31.26
C ALA A 122 30.15 -9.54 -31.49
N VAL A 123 30.42 -8.65 -30.53
CA VAL A 123 31.57 -7.72 -30.59
C VAL A 123 32.89 -8.49 -30.59
N LEU A 124 33.05 -9.49 -29.71
CA LEU A 124 34.27 -10.30 -29.64
C LEU A 124 34.56 -11.02 -30.97
N PHE A 125 33.53 -11.61 -31.58
CA PHE A 125 33.67 -12.25 -32.89
C PHE A 125 34.10 -11.26 -33.97
N HIS A 126 33.50 -10.06 -34.03
CA HIS A 126 33.89 -9.04 -35.00
C HIS A 126 35.33 -8.57 -34.82
N THR A 127 35.80 -8.40 -33.58
CA THR A 127 37.19 -8.01 -33.29
C THR A 127 38.19 -9.09 -33.69
N ILE A 128 37.89 -10.37 -33.44
CA ILE A 128 38.79 -11.48 -33.77
C ILE A 128 38.90 -11.66 -35.30
N PHE A 129 37.79 -11.54 -36.04
CA PHE A 129 37.77 -11.76 -37.48
C PHE A 129 38.27 -10.58 -38.34
N ARG A 130 38.42 -9.37 -37.77
CA ARG A 130 39.00 -8.21 -38.49
C ARG A 130 40.52 -8.10 -38.40
N ALA A 131 41.17 -8.95 -37.60
CA ALA A 131 42.62 -8.96 -37.37
C ALA A 131 43.39 -9.98 -38.24
N HIS A 132 42.74 -10.55 -39.25
CA HIS A 132 43.35 -11.35 -40.32
C HIS A 132 42.98 -10.76 -41.68
#